data_AF-A0A7G5BZ63-F1
#
_entry.id   AF-A0A7G5BZ63-F1
#
_cell.length_a   1.000
_cell.length_b   1.000
_cell.length_c   1.000
_cell.angle_alpha   90.00
_cell.angle_beta   90.00
_cell.angle_gamma   90.00
#
_symmetry.space_group_name_H-M   'P 1'
#
loop_
_entity.id
_entity.type
_entity.pdbx_description
1 polymer ?
#
loop_
_entity_poly.entity_id
_entity_poly.type
_entity_poly.pdbx_seq_one_letter_code
_entity_poly.pdbx_strand_id
1 'polypeptide(L)'
;MKALNGVSFDIPVGSKVALMGPNGAGKSTLISLLNGLELSQSGEVRLFGETVKRDNGDRLRRRVGVVYQDPDDQIFSTSVEEDVAFGPRNLGLPAEEVEERVDSALASVGMLEMKRRSPFELSYGQKRRVAIAGVLAMRPDFIILDEPMSFLDPKGRDELQALLDSMRMKGMTILIATHDVDFAAEWADQVLLLKDGKLLASGTTDLLFDDELIEQASLHLPRLARPFRLLQGAEEHRPRSVKQAAQMIWRLIMKGMPDLDNRGDDYEAMQHPAGIKRFPPS
;
A
#
# COMPACT_ATOMS: atom_id res chain seq x y z
N MET A 1 -17.34 0.00 23.49
CA MET A 1 -16.58 -1.08 22.82
C MET A 1 -15.11 -0.68 22.81
N LYS A 2 -14.16 -1.58 23.07
CA LYS A 2 -12.73 -1.25 22.94
C LYS A 2 -12.34 -1.32 21.47
N ALA A 3 -11.87 -0.21 20.90
CA ALA A 3 -11.48 -0.15 19.49
C ALA A 3 -10.19 -0.95 19.19
N LEU A 4 -9.28 -1.04 20.18
CA LEU A 4 -8.08 -1.89 20.13
C LEU A 4 -7.93 -2.67 21.45
N ASN A 5 -7.38 -3.88 21.38
CA ASN A 5 -7.24 -4.78 22.52
C ASN A 5 -5.98 -5.65 22.42
N GLY A 6 -4.97 -5.34 23.24
CA GLY A 6 -3.75 -6.17 23.35
C GLY A 6 -2.90 -6.19 22.08
N VAL A 7 -2.90 -5.10 21.30
CA VAL A 7 -2.12 -4.98 20.07
C VAL A 7 -0.65 -4.70 20.42
N SER A 8 0.27 -5.49 19.87
CA SER A 8 1.71 -5.34 20.06
C SER A 8 2.44 -5.68 18.76
N PHE A 9 3.25 -4.75 18.28
CA PHE A 9 4.09 -4.91 17.08
C PHE A 9 5.18 -3.83 17.08
N ASP A 10 6.17 -4.02 16.22
CA ASP A 10 7.21 -3.04 15.92
C ASP A 10 7.21 -2.74 14.42
N ILE A 11 7.53 -1.50 14.06
CA ILE A 11 7.75 -1.07 12.67
C ILE A 11 9.22 -0.67 12.56
N PRO A 12 10.05 -1.42 11.81
CA PRO A 12 11.43 -1.05 11.57
C PRO A 12 11.54 0.27 10.82
N VAL A 13 12.54 1.09 11.15
CA VAL A 13 12.82 2.34 10.45
C VAL A 13 13.13 2.06 8.98
N GLY A 14 12.55 2.86 8.10
CA GLY A 14 12.69 2.71 6.66
C GLY A 14 12.21 1.33 6.23
N SER A 15 11.02 0.90 6.67
CA SER A 15 10.32 -0.29 6.17
C SER A 15 9.05 0.11 5.41
N LYS A 16 8.54 -0.81 4.58
CA LYS A 16 7.25 -0.71 3.89
C LYS A 16 6.28 -1.62 4.62
N VAL A 17 5.30 -1.07 5.30
CA VAL A 17 4.35 -1.82 6.13
C VAL A 17 2.96 -1.74 5.53
N ALA A 18 2.29 -2.88 5.37
CA ALA A 18 0.86 -2.93 5.05
C ALA A 18 0.06 -3.23 6.32
N LEU A 19 -0.81 -2.30 6.73
CA LEU A 19 -1.81 -2.50 7.77
C LEU A 19 -3.11 -2.97 7.12
N MET A 20 -3.42 -4.24 7.27
CA MET A 20 -4.56 -4.88 6.61
C MET A 20 -5.63 -5.30 7.61
N GLY A 21 -6.86 -5.39 7.11
CA GLY A 21 -8.01 -5.83 7.89
C GLY A 21 -9.32 -5.30 7.29
N PRO A 22 -10.47 -5.88 7.66
CA PRO A 22 -11.76 -5.42 7.17
C PRO A 22 -12.09 -4.01 7.70
N ASN A 23 -13.15 -3.41 7.14
CA ASN A 23 -13.70 -2.17 7.69
C ASN A 23 -14.17 -2.40 9.13
N GLY A 24 -13.89 -1.44 10.02
CA GLY A 24 -14.18 -1.57 11.44
C GLY A 24 -13.17 -2.39 12.26
N ALA A 25 -12.09 -2.91 11.65
CA ALA A 25 -11.06 -3.68 12.37
C ALA A 25 -10.26 -2.88 13.41
N GLY A 26 -10.33 -1.54 13.40
CA GLY A 26 -9.56 -0.65 14.28
C GLY A 26 -8.37 0.04 13.60
N LYS A 27 -8.23 -0.05 12.27
CA LYS A 27 -7.10 0.54 11.51
C LYS A 27 -6.97 2.05 11.77
N SER A 28 -8.05 2.81 11.59
CA SER A 28 -8.03 4.27 11.79
C SER A 28 -7.71 4.66 13.24
N THR A 29 -8.21 3.90 14.23
CA THR A 29 -7.81 4.10 15.63
C THR A 29 -6.32 3.83 15.84
N LEU A 30 -5.77 2.79 15.22
CA LEU A 30 -4.34 2.51 15.29
C LEU A 30 -3.51 3.64 14.65
N ILE A 31 -3.96 4.17 13.51
CA ILE A 31 -3.33 5.35 12.86
C ILE A 31 -3.35 6.56 13.80
N SER A 32 -4.47 6.84 14.47
CA SER A 32 -4.58 7.95 15.44
C SER A 32 -3.66 7.78 16.66
N LEU A 33 -3.36 6.54 17.06
CA LEU A 33 -2.37 6.27 18.11
C LEU A 33 -0.93 6.47 17.58
N LEU A 34 -0.65 6.00 16.36
CA LEU A 34 0.68 6.09 15.74
C LEU A 34 1.07 7.51 15.36
N ASN A 35 0.11 8.37 15.02
CA ASN A 35 0.37 9.79 14.83
C ASN A 35 0.26 10.59 16.13
N GLY A 36 -0.11 9.99 17.27
CA GLY A 36 -0.24 10.69 18.55
C GLY A 36 -1.42 11.67 18.63
N LEU A 37 -2.42 11.55 17.76
CA LEU A 37 -3.71 12.26 17.89
C LEU A 37 -4.51 11.73 19.09
N GLU A 38 -4.48 10.42 19.28
CA GLU A 38 -5.02 9.73 20.46
C GLU A 38 -3.90 9.17 21.33
N LEU A 39 -4.19 8.96 22.63
CA LEU A 39 -3.29 8.30 23.56
C LEU A 39 -3.85 6.95 23.98
N SER A 40 -2.96 5.96 24.13
CA SER A 40 -3.33 4.63 24.57
C SER A 40 -3.94 4.66 25.98
N GLN A 41 -5.09 3.99 26.16
CA GLN A 41 -5.73 3.81 27.47
C GLN A 41 -4.94 2.84 28.38
N SER A 42 -4.18 1.93 27.77
CA SER A 42 -3.33 0.94 28.43
C SER A 42 -2.18 0.56 27.51
N GLY A 43 -1.03 0.18 28.08
CA GLY A 43 0.20 -0.06 27.31
C GLY A 43 0.89 1.25 26.96
N GLU A 44 1.76 1.21 25.95
CA GLU A 44 2.49 2.37 25.48
C GLU A 44 2.68 2.33 23.96
N VAL A 45 2.75 3.52 23.37
CA VAL A 45 3.20 3.72 21.98
C VAL A 45 4.55 4.41 22.06
N ARG A 46 5.56 3.87 21.36
CA ARG A 46 6.89 4.47 21.28
C ARG A 46 7.17 4.89 19.85
N LEU A 47 7.45 6.17 19.63
CA LEU A 47 7.84 6.71 18.33
C LEU A 47 9.29 7.17 18.42
N PHE A 48 10.14 6.63 17.55
CA PHE A 48 11.57 6.99 17.50
C PHE A 48 12.30 6.85 18.84
N GLY A 49 11.95 5.81 19.62
CA GLY A 49 12.53 5.54 20.94
C GLY A 49 11.89 6.29 22.10
N GLU A 50 10.92 7.18 21.85
CA GLU A 50 10.26 7.99 22.88
C GLU A 50 8.81 7.55 23.09
N THR A 51 8.39 7.33 24.34
CA THR A 51 6.99 7.04 24.66
C THR A 51 6.11 8.26 24.41
N VAL A 52 5.03 8.08 23.65
CA VAL A 52 4.05 9.12 23.34
C VAL A 52 3.25 9.47 24.59
N LYS A 53 3.25 10.76 24.94
CA LYS A 53 2.56 11.35 26.09
C LYS A 53 1.93 12.68 25.67
N ARG A 54 1.09 13.26 26.54
CA ARG A 54 0.40 14.54 26.25
C ARG A 54 1.36 15.70 26.02
N ASP A 55 2.48 15.73 26.73
CA ASP A 55 3.47 16.81 26.73
C ASP A 55 4.41 16.78 25.51
N ASN A 56 4.67 15.60 24.94
CA ASN A 56 5.55 15.43 23.78
C ASN A 56 4.81 15.11 22.46
N GLY A 57 3.49 14.89 22.51
CA GLY A 57 2.67 14.49 21.37
C GLY A 57 2.80 15.42 20.17
N ASP A 58 2.80 16.75 20.39
CA ASP A 58 2.96 17.73 19.31
C ASP A 58 4.29 17.61 18.58
N ARG A 59 5.39 17.39 19.31
CA ARG A 59 6.72 17.26 18.71
C ARG A 59 6.83 15.96 17.91
N LEU A 60 6.30 14.86 18.43
CA LEU A 60 6.31 13.57 17.75
C LEU A 60 5.37 13.55 16.54
N ARG A 61 4.21 14.22 16.63
CA ARG A 61 3.28 14.45 15.51
C ARG A 61 3.96 15.05 14.29
N ARG A 62 4.87 16.00 14.47
CA ARG A 62 5.62 16.63 13.37
C ARG A 62 6.48 15.65 12.57
N ARG A 63 6.85 14.52 13.17
CA ARG A 63 7.67 13.47 12.55
C ARG A 63 6.82 12.37 11.89
N VAL A 64 5.50 12.37 12.12
CA VAL A 64 4.56 11.38 11.59
C VAL A 64 3.50 12.07 10.74
N GLY A 65 3.63 11.94 9.42
CA GLY A 65 2.65 12.43 8.46
C GLY A 65 1.50 11.45 8.25
N VAL A 66 0.27 11.94 8.10
CA VAL A 66 -0.89 11.10 7.73
C VAL A 66 -1.59 11.66 6.51
N VAL A 67 -1.79 10.81 5.52
CA VAL A 67 -2.64 11.06 4.35
C VAL A 67 -3.89 10.19 4.51
N TYR A 68 -5.04 10.83 4.64
CA TYR A 68 -6.33 10.17 4.81
C TYR A 68 -6.90 9.71 3.47
N GLN A 69 -7.91 8.84 3.55
CA GLN A 69 -8.50 8.19 2.39
C GLN A 69 -9.08 9.17 1.38
N ASP A 70 -9.81 10.20 1.81
CA ASP A 70 -10.33 11.21 0.90
C ASP A 70 -9.43 12.46 0.91
N PRO A 71 -8.75 12.80 -0.21
CA PRO A 71 -7.97 14.01 -0.27
C PRO A 71 -8.83 15.28 -0.13
N ASP A 72 -10.13 15.22 -0.41
CA ASP A 72 -11.05 16.35 -0.20
C ASP A 72 -11.28 16.64 1.30
N ASP A 73 -10.99 15.68 2.20
CA ASP A 73 -11.03 15.92 3.65
C ASP A 73 -9.79 16.71 4.15
N GLN A 74 -8.71 16.78 3.35
CA GLN A 74 -7.46 17.42 3.73
C GLN A 74 -7.14 18.69 2.95
N ILE A 75 -7.70 18.84 1.75
CA ILE A 75 -7.41 19.98 0.87
C ILE A 75 -8.54 20.99 0.98
N PHE A 76 -8.22 22.21 1.42
CA PHE A 76 -9.21 23.24 1.73
C PHE A 76 -8.79 24.66 1.32
N SER A 77 -7.56 24.84 0.84
CA SER A 77 -7.02 26.17 0.51
C SER A 77 -7.41 26.64 -0.90
N THR A 78 -7.16 27.92 -1.19
CA THR A 78 -7.58 28.52 -2.48
C THR A 78 -6.66 28.17 -3.64
N SER A 79 -5.40 27.83 -3.33
CA SER A 79 -4.40 27.36 -4.29
C SER A 79 -3.64 26.14 -3.76
N VAL A 80 -3.05 25.36 -4.67
CA VAL A 80 -2.21 24.21 -4.32
C VAL A 80 -1.02 24.62 -3.45
N GLU A 81 -0.36 25.74 -3.74
CA GLU A 81 0.74 26.25 -2.92
C GLU A 81 0.30 26.62 -1.51
N GLU A 82 -0.87 27.24 -1.33
CA GLU A 82 -1.37 27.59 -0.01
C GLU A 82 -1.66 26.35 0.83
N ASP A 83 -2.23 25.32 0.20
CA ASP A 83 -2.55 24.07 0.85
C ASP A 83 -1.30 23.33 1.32
N VAL A 84 -0.30 23.18 0.43
CA VAL A 84 0.98 22.55 0.76
C VAL A 84 1.78 23.38 1.78
N ALA A 85 1.66 24.71 1.75
CA ALA A 85 2.33 25.60 2.70
C ALA A 85 1.69 25.59 4.10
N PHE A 86 0.46 25.07 4.26
CA PHE A 86 -0.28 25.13 5.52
C PHE A 86 0.48 24.51 6.69
N GLY A 87 0.97 23.28 6.51
CA GLY A 87 1.78 22.58 7.52
C GLY A 87 3.05 23.35 7.90
N PRO A 88 3.96 23.62 6.95
CA PRO A 88 5.18 24.41 7.19
C PRO A 88 4.96 25.76 7.87
N ARG A 89 3.90 26.51 7.50
CA ARG A 89 3.56 27.79 8.15
C ARG A 89 3.14 27.60 9.60
N ASN A 90 2.34 26.57 9.90
CA ASN A 90 1.93 26.24 11.27
C ASN A 90 3.10 25.74 12.14
N LEU A 91 4.19 25.29 11.53
CA LEU A 91 5.45 25.01 12.24
C LEU A 91 6.22 26.28 12.61
N GLY A 92 5.81 27.45 12.12
CA GLY A 92 6.46 28.74 12.35
C GLY A 92 7.73 28.95 11.53
N LEU A 93 7.85 28.28 10.38
CA LEU A 93 9.05 28.39 9.53
C LEU A 93 9.11 29.73 8.79
N PRO A 94 10.32 30.27 8.50
CA PRO A 94 10.49 31.46 7.68
C PRO A 94 9.87 31.29 6.28
N ALA A 95 9.40 32.40 5.69
CA ALA A 95 8.70 32.37 4.40
C ALA A 95 9.52 31.73 3.27
N GLU A 96 10.83 32.02 3.21
CA GLU A 96 11.76 31.45 2.24
C GLU A 96 11.88 29.92 2.39
N GLU A 97 11.96 29.42 3.62
CA GLU A 97 12.01 27.98 3.90
C GLU A 97 10.67 27.30 3.58
N VAL A 98 9.55 27.97 3.83
CA VAL A 98 8.22 27.47 3.42
C VAL A 98 8.16 27.32 1.91
N GLU A 99 8.59 28.33 1.16
CA GLU A 99 8.58 28.28 -0.31
C GLU A 99 9.46 27.15 -0.85
N GLU A 100 10.68 26.99 -0.34
CA GLU A 100 11.58 25.88 -0.71
C GLU A 100 10.93 24.51 -0.46
N ARG A 101 10.31 24.33 0.71
CA ARG A 101 9.65 23.07 1.09
C ARG A 101 8.44 22.78 0.21
N VAL A 102 7.63 23.79 -0.11
CA VAL A 102 6.48 23.66 -1.02
C VAL A 102 6.95 23.20 -2.39
N ASP A 103 7.96 23.86 -2.96
CA ASP A 103 8.45 23.54 -4.30
C ASP A 103 9.10 22.16 -4.34
N SER A 104 9.91 21.83 -3.34
CA SER A 104 10.49 20.49 -3.22
C SER A 104 9.43 19.40 -3.07
N ALA A 105 8.38 19.64 -2.28
CA ALA A 105 7.32 18.66 -2.06
C ALA A 105 6.48 18.47 -3.33
N LEU A 106 6.06 19.56 -3.98
CA LEU A 106 5.31 19.51 -5.23
C LEU A 106 6.12 18.86 -6.37
N ALA A 107 7.41 19.17 -6.47
CA ALA A 107 8.29 18.52 -7.43
C ALA A 107 8.38 17.00 -7.19
N SER A 108 8.49 16.58 -5.92
CA SER A 108 8.61 15.16 -5.57
C SER A 108 7.40 14.32 -5.98
N VAL A 109 6.21 14.94 -6.04
CA VAL A 109 4.96 14.28 -6.46
C VAL A 109 4.55 14.60 -7.89
N GLY A 110 5.39 15.33 -8.65
CA GLY A 110 5.13 15.72 -10.04
C GLY A 110 4.02 16.77 -10.22
N MET A 111 3.82 17.66 -9.25
CA MET A 111 2.74 18.66 -9.22
C MET A 111 3.23 20.11 -9.24
N LEU A 112 4.53 20.36 -9.46
CA LEU A 112 5.12 21.71 -9.42
C LEU A 112 4.44 22.68 -10.41
N GLU A 113 4.15 22.22 -11.63
CA GLU A 113 3.47 23.03 -12.66
C GLU A 113 2.02 23.41 -12.29
N MET A 114 1.45 22.76 -11.27
CA MET A 114 0.10 23.03 -10.76
C MET A 114 0.09 23.91 -9.51
N LYS A 115 1.25 24.39 -9.06
CA LYS A 115 1.46 25.18 -7.83
C LYS A 115 0.42 26.30 -7.65
N ARG A 116 0.08 27.01 -8.73
CA ARG A 116 -0.85 28.17 -8.69
C ARG A 116 -2.30 27.84 -9.03
N ARG A 117 -2.61 26.57 -9.31
CA ARG A 117 -3.99 26.17 -9.63
C ARG A 117 -4.84 26.08 -8.37
N SER A 118 -6.15 26.22 -8.56
CA SER A 118 -7.13 25.88 -7.54
C SER A 118 -7.18 24.36 -7.36
N PRO A 119 -7.17 23.82 -6.13
CA PRO A 119 -7.30 22.39 -5.93
C PRO A 119 -8.63 21.81 -6.43
N PHE A 120 -9.67 22.63 -6.54
CA PHE A 120 -10.98 22.24 -7.08
C PHE A 120 -10.95 21.93 -8.60
N GLU A 121 -9.90 22.37 -9.30
CA GLU A 121 -9.69 22.08 -10.73
C GLU A 121 -8.91 20.79 -10.98
N LEU A 122 -8.41 20.16 -9.92
CA LEU A 122 -7.59 18.96 -10.00
C LEU A 122 -8.42 17.69 -10.11
N SER A 123 -7.92 16.72 -10.86
CA SER A 123 -8.45 15.35 -10.82
C SER A 123 -8.24 14.73 -9.44
N TYR A 124 -9.01 13.69 -9.11
CA TYR A 124 -8.88 13.02 -7.81
C TYR A 124 -7.46 12.51 -7.52
N GLY A 125 -6.79 11.92 -8.52
CA GLY A 125 -5.40 11.48 -8.39
C GLY A 125 -4.40 12.65 -8.22
N GLN A 126 -4.66 13.79 -8.84
CA GLN A 126 -3.86 15.01 -8.64
C GLN A 126 -4.06 15.59 -7.24
N LYS A 127 -5.29 15.64 -6.74
CA LYS A 127 -5.59 16.01 -5.35
C LYS A 127 -4.84 15.10 -4.37
N ARG A 128 -4.87 13.78 -4.59
CA ARG A 128 -4.12 12.83 -3.77
C ARG A 128 -2.62 13.12 -3.72
N ARG A 129 -2.00 13.44 -4.86
CA ARG A 129 -0.59 13.86 -4.92
C ARG A 129 -0.35 15.16 -4.15
N VAL A 130 -1.26 16.13 -4.22
CA VAL A 130 -1.17 17.38 -3.44
C VAL A 130 -1.29 17.13 -1.94
N ALA A 131 -2.22 16.27 -1.50
CA ALA A 131 -2.33 15.88 -0.09
C ALA A 131 -1.04 15.22 0.43
N ILE A 132 -0.44 14.33 -0.37
CA ILE A 132 0.87 13.76 -0.08
C ILE A 132 1.94 14.86 0.00
N ALA A 133 1.97 15.82 -0.93
CA ALA A 133 2.92 16.93 -0.90
C ALA A 133 2.77 17.80 0.36
N GLY A 134 1.56 18.10 0.80
CA GLY A 134 1.32 18.85 2.04
C GLY A 134 1.92 18.14 3.26
N VAL A 135 1.83 16.82 3.31
CA VAL A 135 2.50 16.02 4.34
C VAL A 135 4.02 16.04 4.18
N LEU A 136 4.54 15.86 2.97
CA LEU A 136 5.99 15.85 2.70
C LEU A 136 6.68 17.20 2.97
N ALA A 137 5.97 18.32 2.79
CA ALA A 137 6.51 19.65 3.05
C ALA A 137 6.91 19.85 4.53
N MET A 138 6.28 19.09 5.45
CA MET A 138 6.67 19.06 6.86
C MET A 138 7.98 18.29 7.11
N ARG A 139 8.48 17.53 6.13
CA ARG A 139 9.65 16.63 6.21
C ARG A 139 9.51 15.57 7.33
N PRO A 140 8.45 14.73 7.30
CA PRO A 140 8.28 13.67 8.30
C PRO A 140 9.33 12.57 8.15
N ASP A 141 9.51 11.75 9.20
CA ASP A 141 10.35 10.54 9.15
C ASP A 141 9.52 9.26 8.88
N PHE A 142 8.22 9.34 9.19
CA PHE A 142 7.25 8.27 9.03
C PHE A 142 6.00 8.84 8.35
N ILE A 143 5.57 8.22 7.27
CA ILE A 143 4.30 8.56 6.61
C ILE A 143 3.34 7.39 6.68
N ILE A 144 2.09 7.70 7.02
CA ILE A 144 0.97 6.77 7.04
C ILE A 144 0.01 7.21 5.95
N LEU A 145 -0.40 6.28 5.08
CA LEU A 145 -1.41 6.54 4.08
C LEU A 145 -2.59 5.58 4.25
N ASP A 146 -3.80 6.11 4.34
CA ASP A 146 -5.03 5.33 4.45
C ASP A 146 -5.66 5.16 3.07
N GLU A 147 -5.74 3.92 2.58
CA GLU A 147 -6.27 3.54 1.26
C GLU A 147 -5.78 4.41 0.08
N PRO A 148 -4.45 4.60 -0.09
CA PRO A 148 -3.89 5.52 -1.08
C PRO A 148 -4.04 5.04 -2.52
N MET A 149 -4.47 3.80 -2.76
CA MET A 149 -4.73 3.26 -4.10
C MET A 149 -6.19 3.35 -4.55
N SER A 150 -7.11 3.75 -3.66
CA SER A 150 -8.53 3.88 -4.00
C SER A 150 -8.79 4.96 -5.05
N PHE A 151 -9.76 4.69 -5.93
CA PHE A 151 -10.21 5.60 -6.99
C PHE A 151 -9.14 6.02 -8.02
N LEU A 152 -7.97 5.37 -8.01
CA LEU A 152 -6.95 5.53 -9.05
C LEU A 152 -7.17 4.50 -10.17
N ASP A 153 -6.96 4.93 -11.41
CA ASP A 153 -6.83 4.06 -12.56
C ASP A 153 -5.49 3.29 -12.49
N PRO A 154 -5.28 2.25 -13.35
CA PRO A 154 -4.05 1.46 -13.29
C PRO A 154 -2.78 2.29 -13.41
N LYS A 155 -2.76 3.26 -14.33
CA LYS A 155 -1.60 4.15 -14.51
C LYS A 155 -1.33 4.98 -13.24
N GLY A 156 -2.36 5.54 -12.62
CA GLY A 156 -2.22 6.30 -11.38
C GLY A 156 -1.70 5.46 -10.21
N ARG A 157 -2.09 4.17 -10.14
CA ARG A 157 -1.53 3.23 -9.15
C ARG A 157 -0.03 3.01 -9.36
N ASP A 158 0.38 2.75 -10.60
CA ASP A 158 1.80 2.54 -10.94
C ASP A 158 2.64 3.78 -10.59
N GLU A 159 2.15 4.96 -10.94
CA GLU A 159 2.85 6.22 -10.65
C GLU A 159 2.94 6.49 -9.14
N LEU A 160 1.89 6.19 -8.38
CA LEU A 160 1.89 6.34 -6.92
C LEU A 160 2.82 5.30 -6.27
N GLN A 161 2.84 4.06 -6.75
CA GLN A 161 3.78 3.05 -6.27
C GLN A 161 5.24 3.49 -6.50
N ALA A 162 5.56 4.00 -7.70
CA ALA A 162 6.88 4.53 -8.00
C ALA A 162 7.26 5.71 -7.07
N LEU A 163 6.30 6.59 -6.77
CA LEU A 163 6.48 7.66 -5.80
C LEU A 163 6.82 7.09 -4.41
N LEU A 164 6.03 6.14 -3.90
CA LEU A 164 6.25 5.50 -2.60
C LEU A 164 7.62 4.82 -2.52
N ASP A 165 8.03 4.10 -3.57
CA ASP A 165 9.34 3.47 -3.64
C ASP A 165 10.48 4.51 -3.63
N SER A 166 10.28 5.66 -4.30
CA SER A 166 11.25 6.77 -4.26
C SER A 166 11.40 7.38 -2.86
N MET A 167 10.31 7.49 -2.10
CA MET A 167 10.34 7.96 -0.71
C MET A 167 11.10 6.96 0.16
N ARG A 168 10.83 5.67 -0.01
CA ARG A 168 11.54 4.61 0.71
C ARG A 168 13.04 4.61 0.41
N MET A 169 13.45 4.79 -0.84
CA MET A 169 14.88 4.87 -1.19
C MET A 169 15.59 6.04 -0.47
N LYS A 170 14.85 7.09 -0.08
CA LYS A 170 15.36 8.21 0.72
C LYS A 170 15.35 7.94 2.24
N GLY A 171 15.02 6.72 2.67
CA GLY A 171 15.00 6.30 4.06
C GLY A 171 13.67 6.49 4.79
N MET A 172 12.62 6.93 4.09
CA MET A 172 11.30 7.14 4.70
C MET A 172 10.70 5.81 5.18
N THR A 173 10.13 5.81 6.39
CA THR A 173 9.26 4.72 6.86
C THR A 173 7.87 4.93 6.30
N ILE A 174 7.23 3.90 5.74
CA ILE A 174 5.92 4.02 5.09
C ILE A 174 4.99 2.94 5.63
N LEU A 175 3.83 3.34 6.15
CA LEU A 175 2.73 2.43 6.47
C LEU A 175 1.55 2.75 5.57
N ILE A 176 1.01 1.73 4.91
CA ILE A 176 -0.20 1.84 4.10
C ILE A 176 -1.28 1.01 4.76
N ALA A 177 -2.38 1.65 5.18
CA ALA A 177 -3.58 0.93 5.53
C ALA A 177 -4.34 0.59 4.26
N THR A 178 -4.56 -0.70 4.01
CA THR A 178 -5.28 -1.13 2.81
C THR A 178 -5.94 -2.50 2.95
N HIS A 179 -6.97 -2.74 2.15
CA HIS A 179 -7.55 -4.06 1.92
C HIS A 179 -7.10 -4.71 0.59
N ASP A 180 -6.26 -4.04 -0.21
CA ASP A 180 -5.72 -4.59 -1.46
C ASP A 180 -4.58 -5.57 -1.17
N VAL A 181 -4.94 -6.87 -1.10
CA VAL A 181 -4.02 -7.97 -0.79
C VAL A 181 -2.97 -8.18 -1.89
N ASP A 182 -3.33 -7.93 -3.15
CA ASP A 182 -2.39 -8.07 -4.26
C ASP A 182 -1.28 -7.03 -4.16
N PHE A 183 -1.66 -5.77 -3.93
CA PHE A 183 -0.70 -4.68 -3.70
C PHE A 183 0.17 -4.95 -2.45
N ALA A 184 -0.44 -5.33 -1.33
CA ALA A 184 0.31 -5.59 -0.10
C ALA A 184 1.32 -6.73 -0.26
N ALA A 185 0.95 -7.81 -0.97
CA ALA A 185 1.83 -8.95 -1.21
C ALA A 185 3.05 -8.60 -2.09
N GLU A 186 2.89 -7.66 -3.03
CA GLU A 186 3.96 -7.22 -3.92
C GLU A 186 4.85 -6.14 -3.31
N TRP A 187 4.25 -5.19 -2.60
CA TRP A 187 4.93 -3.96 -2.20
C TRP A 187 5.50 -3.98 -0.77
N ALA A 188 4.87 -4.67 0.18
CA ALA A 188 5.23 -4.56 1.59
C ALA A 188 6.44 -5.45 1.97
N ASP A 189 7.23 -4.98 2.94
CA ASP A 189 8.22 -5.81 3.64
C ASP A 189 7.58 -6.54 4.84
N GLN A 190 6.63 -5.87 5.49
CA GLN A 190 5.92 -6.35 6.67
C GLN A 190 4.41 -6.14 6.52
N VAL A 191 3.64 -7.11 6.99
CA VAL A 191 2.17 -7.08 7.03
C VAL A 191 1.71 -7.14 8.48
N LEU A 192 0.76 -6.29 8.83
CA LEU A 192 0.02 -6.30 10.09
C LEU A 192 -1.44 -6.68 9.78
N LEU A 193 -1.89 -7.83 10.26
CA LEU A 193 -3.28 -8.28 10.08
C LEU A 193 -4.10 -7.93 11.31
N LEU A 194 -5.00 -6.96 11.17
CA LEU A 194 -5.86 -6.47 12.23
C LEU A 194 -7.31 -6.92 12.01
N LYS A 195 -7.96 -7.42 13.06
CA LYS A 195 -9.38 -7.75 13.05
C LYS A 195 -10.00 -7.57 14.44
N ASP A 196 -11.18 -6.98 14.49
CA ASP A 196 -11.94 -6.76 15.73
C ASP A 196 -11.11 -6.13 16.87
N GLY A 197 -10.25 -5.17 16.51
CA GLY A 197 -9.36 -4.47 17.43
C GLY A 197 -8.15 -5.28 17.91
N LYS A 198 -7.92 -6.48 17.38
CA LYS A 198 -6.79 -7.34 17.73
C LYS A 198 -5.85 -7.52 16.55
N LEU A 199 -4.56 -7.63 16.84
CA LEU A 199 -3.57 -8.05 15.87
C LEU A 199 -3.59 -9.57 15.79
N LEU A 200 -4.03 -10.11 14.65
CA LEU A 200 -4.02 -11.55 14.39
C LEU A 200 -2.60 -12.05 14.14
N ALA A 201 -1.84 -11.32 13.33
CA ALA A 201 -0.45 -11.64 13.01
C ALA A 201 0.31 -10.38 12.56
N SER A 202 1.64 -10.44 12.72
CA SER A 202 2.60 -9.47 12.19
C SER A 202 3.83 -10.23 11.69
N GLY A 203 4.28 -9.93 10.48
CA GLY A 203 5.39 -10.67 9.85
C GLY A 203 5.58 -10.28 8.40
N THR A 204 6.25 -11.13 7.61
CA THR A 204 6.47 -10.90 6.17
C THR A 204 5.18 -11.08 5.38
N THR A 205 5.24 -10.80 4.08
CA THR A 205 4.12 -11.02 3.15
C THR A 205 3.70 -12.49 3.02
N ASP A 206 4.50 -13.44 3.53
CA ASP A 206 4.12 -14.86 3.61
C ASP A 206 2.80 -15.09 4.36
N LEU A 207 2.48 -14.22 5.34
CA LEU A 207 1.21 -14.26 6.06
C LEU A 207 -0.01 -14.13 5.14
N LEU A 208 0.14 -13.48 3.98
CA LEU A 208 -0.94 -13.31 3.00
C LEU A 208 -1.20 -14.56 2.16
N PHE A 209 -0.35 -15.58 2.28
CA PHE A 209 -0.46 -16.84 1.56
C PHE A 209 -0.87 -18.00 2.47
N ASP A 210 -1.10 -17.73 3.76
CA ASP A 210 -1.68 -18.67 4.72
C ASP A 210 -3.20 -18.63 4.61
N ASP A 211 -3.80 -19.76 4.24
CA ASP A 211 -5.25 -19.85 3.99
C ASP A 211 -6.08 -19.59 5.23
N GLU A 212 -5.68 -20.19 6.36
CA GLU A 212 -6.42 -20.08 7.62
C GLU A 212 -6.34 -18.65 8.14
N LEU A 213 -5.16 -18.05 8.10
CA LEU A 213 -4.95 -16.70 8.59
C LEU A 213 -5.69 -15.64 7.75
N ILE A 214 -5.67 -15.77 6.42
CA ILE A 214 -6.39 -14.85 5.52
C ILE A 214 -7.90 -14.97 5.68
N GLU A 215 -8.41 -16.18 5.85
CA GLU A 215 -9.83 -16.41 6.15
C GLU A 215 -10.23 -15.83 7.51
N GLN A 216 -9.41 -16.08 8.54
CA GLN A 216 -9.60 -15.47 9.85
C GLN A 216 -9.56 -13.95 9.78
N ALA A 217 -8.69 -13.35 8.95
CA ALA A 217 -8.64 -11.91 8.72
C ALA A 217 -9.79 -11.37 7.84
N SER A 218 -10.68 -12.24 7.33
CA SER A 218 -11.73 -11.86 6.38
C SER A 218 -11.20 -11.16 5.12
N LEU A 219 -10.04 -11.62 4.66
CA LEU A 219 -9.39 -11.20 3.43
C LEU A 219 -9.46 -12.33 2.39
N HIS A 220 -9.01 -12.04 1.18
CA HIS A 220 -8.85 -13.04 0.14
C HIS A 220 -7.37 -13.28 -0.15
N LEU A 221 -7.02 -14.49 -0.59
CA LEU A 221 -5.66 -14.73 -1.08
C LEU A 221 -5.30 -13.75 -2.21
N PRO A 222 -4.00 -13.44 -2.38
CA PRO A 222 -3.47 -12.85 -3.60
C PRO A 222 -4.00 -13.59 -4.83
N ARG A 223 -4.47 -12.86 -5.84
CA ARG A 223 -5.07 -13.40 -7.07
C ARG A 223 -4.18 -14.42 -7.74
N LEU A 224 -2.87 -14.19 -7.72
CA LEU A 224 -1.87 -15.11 -8.25
C LEU A 224 -1.96 -16.53 -7.64
N ALA A 225 -2.27 -16.64 -6.35
CA ALA A 225 -2.33 -17.90 -5.63
C ALA A 225 -3.69 -18.61 -5.75
N ARG A 226 -4.76 -17.90 -6.11
CA ARG A 226 -6.13 -18.48 -6.16
C ARG A 226 -6.29 -19.64 -7.14
N PRO A 227 -5.77 -19.58 -8.38
CA PRO A 227 -5.91 -20.70 -9.33
C PRO A 227 -5.32 -22.01 -8.81
N PHE A 228 -4.28 -21.94 -7.96
CA PHE A 228 -3.62 -23.14 -7.44
C PHE A 228 -4.52 -23.95 -6.52
N ARG A 229 -5.53 -23.35 -5.89
CA ARG A 229 -6.57 -24.09 -5.15
C ARG A 229 -7.44 -25.00 -6.03
N LEU A 230 -7.47 -24.74 -7.34
CA LEU A 230 -8.29 -25.48 -8.31
C LEU A 230 -7.46 -26.43 -9.18
N LEU A 231 -6.13 -26.33 -9.12
CA LEU A 231 -5.23 -27.17 -9.91
C LEU A 231 -5.00 -28.50 -9.19
N GLN A 232 -5.42 -29.59 -9.83
CA GLN A 232 -5.20 -30.95 -9.31
C GLN A 232 -3.72 -31.23 -9.09
N GLY A 233 -3.37 -31.67 -7.89
CA GLY A 233 -1.99 -31.95 -7.48
C GLY A 233 -1.17 -30.70 -7.13
N ALA A 234 -1.82 -29.54 -7.02
CA ALA A 234 -1.18 -28.28 -6.65
C ALA A 234 -2.00 -27.44 -5.65
N GLU A 235 -3.03 -28.03 -5.03
CA GLU A 235 -3.99 -27.38 -4.14
C GLU A 235 -3.34 -26.71 -2.93
N GLU A 236 -2.21 -27.25 -2.47
CA GLU A 236 -1.41 -26.73 -1.35
C GLU A 236 -0.38 -25.67 -1.78
N HIS A 237 -0.14 -25.48 -3.08
CA HIS A 237 0.89 -24.56 -3.56
C HIS A 237 0.41 -23.11 -3.54
N ARG A 238 1.25 -22.21 -3.02
CA ARG A 238 0.98 -20.77 -2.95
C ARG A 238 2.14 -19.98 -3.55
N PRO A 239 2.17 -19.75 -4.88
CA PRO A 239 3.24 -18.99 -5.48
C PRO A 239 3.18 -17.52 -5.06
N ARG A 240 4.33 -16.96 -4.74
CA ARG A 240 4.52 -15.56 -4.32
C ARG A 240 4.90 -14.62 -5.45
N SER A 241 5.21 -15.16 -6.64
CA SER A 241 5.53 -14.37 -7.83
C SER A 241 5.03 -15.05 -9.10
N VAL A 242 4.79 -14.24 -10.15
CA VAL A 242 4.40 -14.73 -11.47
C VAL A 242 5.41 -15.76 -12.01
N LYS A 243 6.71 -15.54 -11.78
CA LYS A 243 7.77 -16.47 -12.16
C LYS A 243 7.62 -17.83 -11.46
N GLN A 244 7.39 -17.82 -10.15
CA GLN A 244 7.20 -19.05 -9.38
C GLN A 244 5.94 -19.79 -9.84
N ALA A 245 4.83 -19.07 -10.07
CA ALA A 245 3.60 -19.64 -10.59
C ALA A 245 3.82 -20.30 -11.96
N ALA A 246 4.47 -19.62 -12.90
CA ALA A 246 4.78 -20.15 -14.23
C ALA A 246 5.63 -21.42 -14.15
N GLN A 247 6.64 -21.45 -13.29
CA GLN A 247 7.50 -22.62 -13.08
C GLN A 247 6.71 -23.81 -12.51
N MET A 248 5.81 -23.57 -11.55
CA MET A 248 4.98 -24.62 -10.96
C MET A 248 4.00 -25.19 -11.99
N ILE A 249 3.31 -24.32 -12.73
CA ILE A 249 2.37 -24.73 -13.79
C ILE A 249 3.10 -25.57 -14.85
N TRP A 250 4.27 -25.12 -15.31
CA TRP A 250 5.06 -25.87 -16.29
C TRP A 250 5.42 -27.28 -15.80
N ARG A 251 5.85 -27.43 -14.53
CA ARG A 251 6.16 -28.74 -13.95
C ARG A 251 4.96 -29.66 -13.86
N LEU A 252 3.78 -29.14 -13.55
CA LEU A 252 2.54 -29.91 -13.50
C LEU A 252 2.15 -30.43 -14.88
N ILE A 253 2.24 -29.57 -15.90
CA ILE A 253 1.99 -29.96 -17.30
C ILE A 253 2.97 -31.06 -17.72
N MET A 254 4.27 -30.88 -17.49
CA MET A 254 5.29 -31.88 -17.86
C MET A 254 5.10 -33.23 -17.16
N LYS A 255 4.67 -33.25 -15.89
CA LYS A 255 4.37 -34.50 -15.16
C LYS A 255 3.11 -35.21 -15.67
N GLY A 256 2.17 -34.47 -16.26
CA GLY A 256 0.92 -35.00 -16.81
C GLY A 256 0.98 -35.42 -18.29
N MET A 257 2.07 -35.12 -19.00
CA MET A 257 2.25 -35.57 -20.38
C MET A 257 2.70 -37.04 -20.40
N PRO A 258 1.99 -37.96 -21.08
CA PRO A 258 2.55 -39.28 -21.38
C PRO A 258 3.80 -39.14 -22.23
N ASP A 259 4.81 -39.99 -22.03
CA ASP A 259 6.09 -40.01 -22.74
C ASP A 259 5.90 -39.72 -24.23
N LEU A 260 6.40 -38.56 -24.68
CA LEU A 260 6.34 -38.15 -26.09
C LEU A 260 7.31 -38.95 -26.97
N ASP A 261 8.25 -39.69 -26.38
CA ASP A 261 9.23 -40.50 -27.11
C ASP A 261 8.67 -41.81 -27.68
N ASN A 262 7.41 -42.17 -27.39
CA ASN A 262 6.82 -43.44 -27.82
C ASN A 262 5.65 -43.32 -28.82
N ARG A 263 5.55 -42.19 -29.53
CA ARG A 263 4.73 -42.10 -30.75
C ARG A 263 5.61 -41.94 -31.97
N GLY A 264 6.16 -43.06 -32.43
CA GLY A 264 6.48 -43.22 -33.83
C GLY A 264 5.21 -42.97 -34.67
N ASP A 265 5.37 -42.20 -35.73
CA ASP A 265 4.49 -42.16 -36.91
C ASP A 265 3.16 -41.39 -36.86
N ASP A 266 3.09 -40.19 -36.25
CA ASP A 266 1.93 -39.30 -36.45
C ASP A 266 2.26 -37.79 -36.53
N TYR A 267 3.48 -37.43 -36.92
CA TYR A 267 3.88 -36.02 -37.11
C TYR A 267 3.42 -35.39 -38.45
N GLU A 268 2.94 -36.18 -39.42
CA GLU A 268 2.49 -35.66 -40.73
C GLU A 268 1.02 -35.19 -40.75
N ALA A 269 0.17 -35.61 -39.79
CA ALA A 269 -1.25 -35.24 -39.79
C ALA A 269 -1.56 -33.84 -39.21
N MET A 270 -0.58 -33.16 -38.62
CA MET A 270 -0.78 -31.88 -37.91
C MET A 270 -0.43 -30.63 -38.75
N GLN A 271 0.05 -30.76 -39.99
CA GLN A 271 0.44 -29.60 -40.81
C GLN A 271 -0.73 -28.89 -41.54
N HIS A 272 -1.97 -29.40 -41.46
CA HIS A 272 -3.12 -28.73 -42.08
C HIS A 272 -4.39 -28.75 -41.20
N PRO A 273 -4.58 -27.82 -40.26
CA PRO A 273 -5.89 -27.53 -39.72
C PRO A 273 -6.64 -26.59 -40.68
N ALA A 274 -7.61 -27.14 -41.39
CA ALA A 274 -8.64 -26.35 -42.05
C ALA A 274 -9.42 -25.53 -41.01
N GLY A 275 -9.50 -24.21 -41.23
CA GLY A 275 -10.55 -23.37 -40.66
C GLY A 275 -10.26 -22.66 -39.33
N ILE A 276 -9.37 -21.67 -39.34
CA ILE A 276 -9.39 -20.61 -38.32
C ILE A 276 -10.42 -19.56 -38.75
N LYS A 277 -11.59 -19.53 -38.09
CA LYS A 277 -12.52 -18.41 -38.18
C LYS A 277 -11.87 -17.20 -37.49
N ARG A 278 -11.56 -16.17 -38.28
CA ARG A 278 -11.17 -14.84 -37.78
C ARG A 278 -12.34 -14.22 -37.00
N PHE A 279 -12.09 -13.77 -35.79
CA PHE A 279 -12.98 -12.82 -35.11
C PHE A 279 -12.86 -11.44 -35.78
N PRO A 280 -13.95 -10.69 -35.95
CA PRO A 280 -13.88 -9.34 -36.46
C PRO A 280 -13.43 -8.35 -35.35
N PRO A 281 -12.73 -7.26 -35.68
CA PRO A 281 -12.64 -6.09 -34.81
C PRO A 281 -14.00 -5.38 -34.86
N SER A 282 -14.53 -4.71 -33.83
CA SER A 282 -13.98 -4.08 -32.63
C SER A 282 -15.07 -4.02 -31.57
#